data_AF-A0A7K4EZ98-F1
#
_entry.id   AF-A0A7K4EZ98-F1
#
_cell.length_a   1.000
_cell.length_b   1.000
_cell.length_c   1.000
_cell.angle_alpha   90.00
_cell.angle_beta   90.00
_cell.angle_gamma   90.00
#
_symmetry.space_group_name_H-M   'P 1'
#
loop_
_entity.id
_entity.type
_entity.pdbx_description
1 polymer ?
#
loop_
_entity_poly.entity_id
_entity_poly.type
_entity_poly.pdbx_seq_one_letter_code
_entity_poly.pdbx_strand_id
1 'polypeptide(L)'
;MSVGDQFDLHILALLSAITATVAKQIIFYVSYGGRKIINEKTRKRMRPFERLVKRYGAGAAFFAAATPIPDDLVYVPLGLAKYNPRRFFIATLTGKIVLSYSIVFISHHLGLSLVEPFLENIDDATPVYIGIIIFGVMMTSVVVLLLRLDWARILGKFAPWTLDENNKD
;
A
#
# COMPACT_ATOMS: atom_id res chain seq x y z
N MET A 1 29.98 -1.54 -5.50
CA MET A 1 29.77 -0.46 -6.51
C MET A 1 28.32 0.01 -6.47
N SER A 2 28.09 1.28 -6.10
CA SER A 2 26.76 1.92 -6.17
C SER A 2 26.12 1.64 -7.53
N VAL A 3 24.83 1.31 -7.54
CA VAL A 3 24.02 1.32 -8.77
C VAL A 3 24.39 2.61 -9.50
N GLY A 4 24.94 2.45 -10.71
CA GLY A 4 25.80 3.45 -11.31
C GLY A 4 25.16 4.84 -11.40
N ASP A 5 26.02 5.84 -11.54
CA ASP A 5 25.74 7.25 -11.85
C ASP A 5 24.82 7.50 -13.07
N GLN A 6 24.27 6.42 -13.66
CA GLN A 6 23.33 6.41 -14.77
C GLN A 6 21.87 6.63 -14.33
N PHE A 7 21.51 6.32 -13.08
CA PHE A 7 20.16 6.55 -12.57
C PHE A 7 20.20 7.32 -11.25
N ASP A 8 19.79 8.59 -11.34
CA ASP A 8 19.60 9.43 -10.18
C ASP A 8 18.51 8.82 -9.29
N LEU A 9 18.93 8.24 -8.16
CA LEU A 9 18.09 7.43 -7.26
C LEU A 9 16.83 8.20 -6.81
N HIS A 10 16.97 9.53 -6.72
CA HIS A 10 15.89 10.47 -6.44
C HIS A 10 14.85 10.52 -7.56
N ILE A 11 15.29 10.57 -8.82
CA ILE A 11 14.40 10.56 -9.98
C ILE A 11 13.65 9.23 -10.01
N LEU A 12 14.34 8.12 -9.79
CA LEU A 12 13.71 6.79 -9.82
C LEU A 12 12.64 6.65 -8.72
N ALA A 13 12.94 7.10 -7.49
CA ALA A 13 11.99 7.11 -6.39
C ALA A 13 10.77 7.99 -6.67
N LEU A 14 10.98 9.21 -7.20
CA LEU A 14 9.90 10.14 -7.51
C LEU A 14 9.04 9.65 -8.67
N LEU A 15 9.65 9.13 -9.74
CA LEU A 15 8.96 8.65 -10.93
C LEU A 15 8.13 7.39 -10.62
N SER A 16 8.67 6.50 -9.79
CA SER A 16 7.94 5.36 -9.21
C SER A 16 6.72 5.84 -8.40
N ALA A 17 6.93 6.76 -7.45
CA ALA A 17 5.87 7.26 -6.59
C ALA A 17 4.77 7.96 -7.40
N ILE A 18 5.13 8.76 -8.41
CA ILE A 18 4.18 9.46 -9.28
C ILE A 18 3.38 8.46 -10.10
N THR A 19 4.02 7.54 -10.82
CA THR A 19 3.35 6.55 -11.66
C THR A 19 2.39 5.68 -10.85
N ALA A 20 2.84 5.23 -9.67
CA ALA A 20 1.99 4.47 -8.76
C ALA A 20 0.82 5.31 -8.21
N THR A 21 1.01 6.60 -7.94
CA THR A 21 -0.07 7.50 -7.52
C THR A 21 -1.11 7.69 -8.63
N VAL A 22 -0.67 7.85 -9.88
CA VAL A 22 -1.55 7.97 -11.05
C VAL A 22 -2.42 6.72 -11.20
N ALA A 23 -1.83 5.53 -11.09
CA ALA A 23 -2.59 4.28 -11.10
C ALA A 23 -3.66 4.22 -10.01
N LYS A 24 -3.33 4.65 -8.78
CA LYS A 24 -4.29 4.71 -7.67
C LYS A 24 -5.37 5.76 -7.86
N GLN A 25 -5.05 6.86 -8.54
CA GLN A 25 -6.02 7.89 -8.87
C GLN A 25 -7.10 7.34 -9.83
N ILE A 26 -6.74 6.47 -10.78
CA ILE A 26 -7.69 5.78 -11.66
C ILE A 26 -8.65 4.92 -10.84
N ILE A 27 -8.13 4.06 -9.95
CA ILE A 27 -8.94 3.18 -9.10
C ILE A 27 -9.90 4.00 -8.22
N PHE A 28 -9.40 5.10 -7.65
CA PHE A 28 -10.20 6.01 -6.86
C PHE A 28 -11.34 6.65 -7.69
N TYR A 29 -11.06 7.11 -8.91
CA TYR A 29 -12.08 7.71 -9.78
C TYR A 29 -13.11 6.69 -10.29
N VAL A 30 -12.69 5.48 -10.62
CA VAL A 30 -13.59 4.36 -10.96
C VAL A 30 -14.53 4.08 -9.79
N SER A 31 -13.97 4.00 -8.58
CA SER A 31 -14.76 3.83 -7.35
C SER A 31 -15.68 5.03 -7.09
N TYR A 32 -15.23 6.25 -7.37
CA TYR A 32 -16.03 7.47 -7.25
C TYR A 32 -17.26 7.44 -8.18
N GLY A 33 -17.09 6.97 -9.42
CA GLY A 33 -18.17 6.77 -10.38
C GLY A 33 -19.12 5.62 -10.00
N GLY A 34 -18.55 4.53 -9.46
CA GLY A 34 -19.28 3.34 -9.03
C GLY A 34 -20.35 3.59 -7.96
N ARG A 35 -20.29 4.70 -7.24
CA ARG A 35 -21.31 5.09 -6.25
C ARG A 35 -22.74 5.11 -6.81
N LYS A 36 -22.93 5.47 -8.08
CA LYS A 36 -24.27 5.52 -8.70
C LYS A 36 -24.87 4.13 -8.96
N ILE A 37 -24.03 3.10 -9.00
CA ILE A 37 -24.43 1.71 -9.32
C ILE A 37 -24.82 0.95 -8.04
N ILE A 38 -24.47 1.48 -6.86
CA ILE A 38 -24.74 0.83 -5.58
C ILE A 38 -26.21 0.98 -5.17
N ASN A 39 -26.82 -0.15 -4.80
CA ASN A 39 -28.19 -0.23 -4.30
C ASN A 39 -28.39 0.58 -2.98
N GLU A 40 -29.57 1.14 -2.77
CA GLU A 40 -29.91 2.03 -1.64
C GLU A 40 -29.67 1.36 -0.27
N LYS A 41 -29.90 0.04 -0.19
CA LYS A 41 -29.66 -0.77 1.03
C LYS A 41 -28.17 -0.83 1.39
N THR A 42 -27.31 -1.08 0.40
CA THR A 42 -25.85 -1.07 0.56
C THR A 42 -25.34 0.34 0.85
N ARG A 43 -25.90 1.35 0.16
CA ARG A 43 -25.59 2.76 0.39
C ARG A 43 -25.87 3.19 1.83
N LYS A 44 -26.99 2.77 2.42
CA LYS A 44 -27.31 3.01 3.85
C LYS A 44 -26.28 2.37 4.77
N ARG A 45 -25.89 1.10 4.52
CA ARG A 45 -24.85 0.39 5.30
C ARG A 45 -23.49 1.06 5.22
N MET A 46 -23.16 1.71 4.10
CA MET A 46 -21.88 2.41 3.93
C MET A 46 -21.83 3.80 4.57
N ARG A 47 -22.97 4.41 4.96
CA ARG A 47 -23.02 5.79 5.51
C ARG A 47 -22.10 6.02 6.72
N PRO A 48 -21.98 5.12 7.71
CA PRO A 48 -21.06 5.32 8.83
C PRO A 48 -19.61 5.37 8.36
N PHE A 49 -19.25 4.48 7.43
CA PHE A 49 -17.93 4.44 6.82
C PHE A 49 -17.63 5.71 6.01
N GLU A 50 -18.61 6.22 5.26
CA GLU A 50 -18.47 7.50 4.54
C GLU A 50 -18.17 8.67 5.48
N ARG A 51 -18.79 8.71 6.68
CA ARG A 51 -18.54 9.76 7.68
C ARG A 51 -17.15 9.65 8.29
N LEU A 52 -16.73 8.44 8.65
CA LEU A 52 -15.39 8.17 9.19
C LEU A 52 -14.30 8.59 8.19
N VAL A 53 -14.47 8.15 6.94
CA VAL A 53 -13.55 8.43 5.84
C VAL A 53 -13.55 9.90 5.44
N LYS A 54 -14.67 10.61 5.51
CA LYS A 54 -14.66 12.06 5.29
C LYS A 54 -13.82 12.82 6.33
N ARG A 55 -13.74 12.32 7.56
CA ARG A 55 -12.97 12.94 8.65
C ARG A 55 -11.49 12.53 8.66
N TYR A 56 -11.19 11.25 8.48
CA TYR A 56 -9.84 10.69 8.58
C TYR A 56 -9.24 10.22 7.24
N GLY A 57 -9.92 10.47 6.12
CA GLY A 57 -9.56 9.90 4.81
C GLY A 57 -8.17 10.23 4.30
N ALA A 58 -7.65 11.42 4.60
CA ALA A 58 -6.27 11.77 4.25
C ALA A 58 -5.25 10.96 5.05
N GLY A 59 -5.46 10.79 6.36
CA GLY A 59 -4.59 9.96 7.19
C GLY A 59 -4.65 8.49 6.77
N ALA A 60 -5.84 7.94 6.57
CA ALA A 60 -6.02 6.57 6.13
C ALA A 60 -5.35 6.32 4.76
N ALA A 61 -5.52 7.25 3.81
CA ALA A 61 -4.88 7.16 2.50
C ALA A 61 -3.35 7.26 2.58
N PHE A 62 -2.84 8.16 3.42
CA PHE A 62 -1.40 8.33 3.65
C PHE A 62 -0.77 7.09 4.26
N PHE A 63 -1.33 6.57 5.36
CA PHE A 63 -0.78 5.37 6.02
C PHE A 63 -0.86 4.14 5.13
N ALA A 64 -1.95 3.97 4.39
CA ALA A 64 -2.07 2.89 3.40
C ALA A 64 -1.01 3.02 2.28
N ALA A 65 -0.75 4.24 1.79
CA ALA A 65 0.28 4.48 0.78
C ALA A 65 1.72 4.35 1.30
N ALA A 66 1.94 4.67 2.59
CA ALA A 66 3.25 4.66 3.24
C ALA A 66 3.68 3.27 3.72
N THR A 67 2.84 2.26 3.55
CA THR A 67 3.07 0.90 4.03
C THR A 67 2.89 -0.12 2.90
N PRO A 68 3.55 -1.29 2.96
CA PRO A 68 3.45 -2.33 1.91
C PRO A 68 2.18 -3.19 2.06
N ILE A 69 1.08 -2.63 2.54
CA ILE A 69 -0.22 -3.31 2.65
C ILE A 69 -1.08 -3.03 1.40
N PRO A 70 -2.06 -3.89 1.09
CA PRO A 70 -2.94 -3.70 -0.06
C PRO A 70 -3.85 -2.48 0.18
N ASP A 71 -3.39 -1.34 -0.32
CA ASP A 71 -3.98 -0.01 -0.12
C ASP A 71 -5.32 0.19 -0.84
N ASP A 72 -5.67 -0.66 -1.82
CA ASP A 72 -6.96 -0.67 -2.51
C ASP A 72 -8.15 -0.90 -1.57
N LEU A 73 -7.96 -1.63 -0.47
CA LEU A 73 -8.98 -1.84 0.57
C LEU A 73 -9.42 -0.53 1.22
N VAL A 74 -8.54 0.47 1.25
CA VAL A 74 -8.80 1.79 1.83
C VAL A 74 -9.34 2.74 0.75
N TYR A 75 -8.77 2.68 -0.46
CA TYR A 75 -9.06 3.63 -1.53
C TYR A 75 -10.42 3.44 -2.21
N VAL A 76 -10.87 2.20 -2.37
CA VAL A 76 -12.17 1.91 -2.99
C VAL A 76 -13.31 2.49 -2.15
N PRO A 77 -13.38 2.26 -0.82
CA PRO A 77 -14.35 2.93 0.04
C PRO A 77 -14.23 4.47 0.05
N LEU A 78 -13.01 5.00 0.00
CA LEU A 78 -12.73 6.44 -0.13
C LEU A 78 -13.34 7.06 -1.40
N GLY A 79 -13.20 6.38 -2.53
CA GLY A 79 -13.82 6.78 -3.79
C GLY A 79 -15.34 6.75 -3.69
N LEU A 80 -15.91 5.64 -3.22
CA LEU A 80 -17.36 5.47 -3.05
C LEU A 80 -17.96 6.52 -2.09
N ALA A 81 -17.23 6.90 -1.05
CA ALA A 81 -17.62 7.96 -0.12
C ALA A 81 -17.63 9.37 -0.73
N LYS A 82 -17.18 9.53 -1.98
CA LYS A 82 -16.93 10.82 -2.64
C LYS A 82 -15.99 11.71 -1.82
N TYR A 83 -14.88 11.13 -1.38
CA TYR A 83 -13.83 11.91 -0.73
C TYR A 83 -13.22 12.92 -1.71
N ASN A 84 -12.58 13.99 -1.20
CA ASN A 84 -12.00 15.02 -2.05
C ASN A 84 -10.80 14.46 -2.83
N PRO A 85 -10.84 14.38 -4.18
CA PRO A 85 -9.77 13.78 -4.98
C PRO A 85 -8.42 14.47 -4.80
N ARG A 86 -8.41 15.78 -4.55
CA ARG A 86 -7.16 16.54 -4.34
C ARG A 86 -6.49 16.16 -3.02
N ARG A 87 -7.27 16.01 -1.95
CA ARG A 87 -6.76 15.59 -0.63
C ARG A 87 -6.28 14.14 -0.68
N PHE A 88 -6.98 13.29 -1.42
CA PHE A 88 -6.56 11.90 -1.68
C PHE A 88 -5.24 11.84 -2.44
N PHE A 89 -5.10 12.60 -3.52
CA PHE A 89 -3.89 12.65 -4.33
C PHE A 89 -2.67 13.07 -3.51
N ILE A 90 -2.78 14.15 -2.73
CA ILE A 90 -1.68 14.63 -1.88
C ILE A 90 -1.31 13.58 -0.84
N ALA A 91 -2.30 13.01 -0.13
CA ALA A 91 -2.05 12.01 0.89
C ALA A 91 -1.36 10.74 0.33
N THR A 92 -1.84 10.23 -0.80
CA THR A 92 -1.28 9.04 -1.45
C THR A 92 0.10 9.31 -2.05
N LEU A 93 0.30 10.46 -2.69
CA LEU A 93 1.60 10.86 -3.22
C LEU A 93 2.64 10.98 -2.12
N THR A 94 2.33 11.70 -1.03
CA THR A 94 3.26 11.85 0.09
C THR A 94 3.56 10.51 0.75
N GLY A 95 2.55 9.65 0.94
CA GLY A 95 2.77 8.31 1.50
C GLY A 95 3.67 7.45 0.61
N LYS A 96 3.45 7.45 -0.71
CA LYS A 96 4.28 6.69 -1.67
C LYS A 96 5.69 7.25 -1.79
N ILE A 97 5.88 8.57 -1.69
CA ILE A 97 7.20 9.19 -1.62
C ILE A 97 7.92 8.70 -0.37
N VAL A 98 7.28 8.75 0.80
CA VAL A 98 7.88 8.26 2.06
C VAL A 98 8.27 6.79 1.96
N LEU A 99 7.38 5.94 1.43
CA LEU A 99 7.67 4.51 1.23
C LEU A 99 8.84 4.31 0.25
N SER A 100 8.83 4.99 -0.90
CA SER A 100 9.86 4.85 -1.93
C SER A 100 11.23 5.32 -1.43
N TYR A 101 11.28 6.46 -0.74
CA TYR A 101 12.51 6.95 -0.11
C TYR A 101 12.99 6.03 1.01
N SER A 102 12.09 5.46 1.82
CA SER A 102 12.46 4.51 2.86
C SER A 102 13.10 3.25 2.25
N ILE A 103 12.52 2.71 1.18
CA ILE A 103 13.08 1.56 0.45
C ILE A 103 14.44 1.90 -0.13
N VAL A 104 14.57 3.06 -0.78
CA VAL A 104 15.81 3.50 -1.41
C VAL A 104 16.91 3.75 -0.37
N PHE A 105 16.59 4.39 0.75
CA PHE A 105 17.52 4.66 1.84
C PHE A 105 18.00 3.35 2.51
N ILE A 106 17.07 2.44 2.81
CA ILE A 106 17.38 1.09 3.30
C ILE A 106 18.28 0.36 2.29
N SER A 107 17.92 0.38 1.00
CA SER A 107 18.70 -0.28 -0.05
C SER A 107 20.10 0.31 -0.19
N HIS A 108 20.26 1.63 -0.05
CA HIS A 108 21.57 2.27 -0.14
C HIS A 108 22.43 1.97 1.09
N HIS A 109 21.90 2.09 2.30
CA HIS A 109 22.70 1.99 3.53
C HIS A 109 22.92 0.54 3.98
N LEU A 110 21.92 -0.32 3.82
CA LEU A 110 21.99 -1.73 4.22
C LEU A 110 22.34 -2.65 3.04
N GLY A 111 22.09 -2.23 1.79
CA GLY A 111 22.39 -3.04 0.62
C GLY A 111 23.89 -3.24 0.40
N LEU A 112 24.74 -2.24 0.65
CA LEU A 112 26.18 -2.40 0.46
C LEU A 112 26.79 -3.30 1.57
N SER A 113 26.53 -3.03 2.84
CA SER A 113 27.16 -3.78 3.94
C SER A 113 26.63 -5.20 4.16
N LEU A 114 25.38 -5.51 3.78
CA LEU A 114 24.83 -6.87 3.89
C LEU A 114 24.94 -7.67 2.60
N VAL A 115 25.05 -7.05 1.43
CA VAL A 115 25.02 -7.77 0.14
C VAL A 115 26.41 -7.88 -0.48
N GLU A 116 27.30 -6.90 -0.34
CA GLU A 116 28.69 -7.00 -0.86
C GLU A 116 29.46 -8.21 -0.30
N PRO A 117 29.50 -8.51 1.01
CA PRO A 117 30.24 -9.68 1.50
C PRO A 117 29.66 -11.02 1.03
N PHE A 118 28.38 -11.05 0.66
CA PHE A 118 27.80 -12.23 0.02
C PHE A 118 28.16 -12.28 -1.47
N LEU A 119 28.08 -11.17 -2.22
CA LEU A 119 28.32 -11.09 -3.67
C LEU A 119 29.80 -11.09 -4.10
N GLU A 120 30.72 -10.63 -3.25
CA GLU A 120 32.15 -10.46 -3.59
C GLU A 120 32.89 -11.80 -3.73
N ASN A 121 32.34 -12.89 -3.17
CA ASN A 121 32.91 -14.25 -3.27
C ASN A 121 32.22 -15.12 -4.34
N ILE A 122 31.56 -14.51 -5.33
CA ILE A 122 30.73 -15.25 -6.28
C ILE A 122 31.14 -14.93 -7.72
N ASP A 123 31.89 -15.83 -8.34
CA ASP A 123 32.24 -15.76 -9.77
C ASP A 123 31.05 -16.08 -10.72
N ASP A 124 29.97 -16.66 -10.20
CA ASP A 124 28.78 -17.09 -10.96
C ASP A 124 27.51 -16.30 -10.57
N ALA A 125 26.62 -16.01 -11.52
CA ALA A 125 25.35 -15.30 -11.24
C ALA A 125 24.31 -16.12 -10.41
N THR A 126 24.62 -17.39 -10.12
CA THR A 126 23.74 -18.38 -9.48
C THR A 126 23.08 -17.93 -8.16
N PRO A 127 23.80 -17.38 -7.17
CA PRO A 127 23.20 -16.93 -5.90
C PRO A 127 22.35 -15.66 -6.01
N VAL A 128 22.51 -14.85 -7.07
CA VAL A 128 21.53 -13.78 -7.36
C VAL A 128 20.19 -14.39 -7.73
N TYR A 129 20.18 -15.42 -8.60
CA TYR A 129 18.95 -16.14 -8.94
C TYR A 129 18.34 -16.86 -7.73
N ILE A 130 19.17 -17.48 -6.89
CA ILE A 130 18.70 -18.09 -5.63
C ILE A 130 18.09 -17.03 -4.71
N GLY A 131 18.71 -15.85 -4.58
CA GLY A 131 18.17 -14.74 -3.80
C GLY A 131 16.80 -14.26 -4.30
N ILE A 132 16.63 -14.13 -5.63
CA ILE A 132 15.35 -13.78 -6.25
C ILE A 132 14.29 -14.87 -5.97
N ILE A 133 14.65 -16.14 -6.09
CA ILE A 133 13.74 -17.26 -5.82
C ILE A 133 13.34 -17.26 -4.34
N ILE A 134 14.29 -17.12 -3.41
CA ILE A 134 14.03 -17.06 -1.98
C ILE A 134 13.13 -15.87 -1.65
N PHE A 135 13.42 -14.69 -2.20
CA PHE A 135 12.59 -13.51 -2.00
C PHE A 135 11.17 -13.73 -2.52
N GLY A 136 11.01 -14.28 -3.72
CA GLY A 136 9.71 -14.62 -4.31
C GLY A 136 8.92 -15.61 -3.46
N VAL A 137 9.58 -16.68 -2.98
CA VAL A 137 8.97 -17.67 -2.08
C VAL A 137 8.59 -17.05 -0.74
N MET A 138 9.46 -16.22 -0.16
CA MET A 138 9.20 -15.53 1.10
C MET A 138 8.01 -14.56 0.96
N MET A 139 7.96 -13.76 -0.12
CA MET A 139 6.85 -12.85 -0.37
C MET A 139 5.54 -13.59 -0.58
N THR A 140 5.55 -14.64 -1.40
CA THR A 140 4.38 -15.49 -1.62
C THR A 140 3.90 -16.11 -0.31
N SER A 141 4.82 -16.55 0.53
CA SER A 141 4.51 -17.10 1.85
C SER A 141 3.85 -16.07 2.76
N VAL A 142 4.36 -14.83 2.83
CA VAL A 142 3.76 -13.73 3.59
C VAL A 142 2.35 -13.44 3.11
N VAL A 143 2.13 -13.38 1.79
CA VAL A 143 0.80 -13.16 1.21
C VAL A 143 -0.17 -14.29 1.60
N VAL A 144 0.25 -15.56 1.49
CA VAL A 144 -0.57 -16.71 1.89
C VAL A 144 -0.86 -16.67 3.39
N LEU A 145 0.10 -16.28 4.23
CA LEU A 145 -0.07 -16.15 5.68
C LEU A 145 -1.07 -15.04 6.02
N LEU A 146 -0.98 -13.89 5.36
CA LEU A 146 -1.96 -12.80 5.49
C LEU A 146 -3.36 -13.26 5.06
N LEU A 147 -3.50 -14.04 4.01
CA LEU A 147 -4.79 -14.58 3.57
C LEU A 147 -5.35 -15.65 4.52
N ARG A 148 -4.48 -16.43 5.17
CA ARG A 148 -4.86 -17.45 6.15
C ARG A 148 -5.06 -16.91 7.57
N LEU A 149 -4.58 -15.70 7.86
CA LEU A 149 -4.82 -15.08 9.16
C LEU A 149 -6.31 -14.77 9.32
N ASP A 150 -6.84 -15.15 10.47
CA ASP A 150 -8.23 -14.92 10.82
C ASP A 150 -8.42 -13.44 11.18
N TRP A 151 -8.72 -12.65 10.14
CA TRP A 151 -8.96 -11.22 10.26
C TRP A 151 -10.11 -10.91 11.22
N ALA A 152 -11.09 -11.81 11.39
CA ALA A 152 -12.18 -11.60 12.34
C ALA A 152 -11.65 -11.60 13.78
N ARG A 153 -10.74 -12.50 14.13
CA ARG A 153 -10.12 -12.54 15.46
C ARG A 153 -9.17 -11.35 15.71
N ILE A 154 -8.40 -10.94 14.70
CA ILE A 154 -7.47 -9.80 14.82
C ILE A 154 -8.24 -8.49 14.93
N LEU A 155 -9.19 -8.25 14.02
CA LEU A 155 -10.00 -7.04 14.03
C LEU A 155 -10.94 -7.00 15.24
N GLY A 156 -11.40 -8.14 15.76
CA GLY A 156 -12.18 -8.16 17.00
C GLY A 156 -11.43 -7.68 18.23
N LYS A 157 -10.10 -7.83 18.26
CA LYS A 157 -9.27 -7.38 19.38
C LYS A 157 -8.88 -5.91 19.29
N PHE A 158 -8.62 -5.41 18.07
CA PHE A 158 -8.14 -4.05 17.85
C PHE A 158 -9.22 -3.05 17.43
N ALA A 159 -10.26 -3.54 16.77
CA ALA A 159 -11.37 -2.76 16.26
C ALA A 159 -12.73 -3.47 16.50
N PRO A 160 -13.10 -3.73 17.77
CA PRO A 160 -14.29 -4.51 18.12
C PRO A 160 -15.58 -3.94 17.51
N TRP A 161 -15.64 -2.62 17.30
CA TRP A 161 -16.76 -1.93 16.63
C TRP A 161 -16.98 -2.33 15.16
N THR A 162 -16.05 -3.08 14.55
CA THR A 162 -16.17 -3.58 13.17
C THR A 162 -16.88 -4.94 13.06
N LEU A 163 -17.07 -5.63 14.20
CA LEU A 163 -17.74 -6.94 14.28
C LEU A 163 -19.19 -6.86 14.77
N ASP A 164 -19.62 -5.73 15.31
CA ASP A 164 -20.99 -5.56 15.79
C ASP A 164 -21.97 -5.35 14.64
N GLU A 165 -22.61 -6.44 14.19
CA GLU A 165 -23.78 -6.40 13.31
C GLU A 165 -25.06 -5.92 14.04
N ASN A 166 -24.98 -5.59 15.34
CA ASN A 166 -26.12 -5.31 16.21
C ASN A 166 -26.25 -3.86 16.69
N ASN A 167 -25.50 -2.89 16.16
CA ASN A 167 -25.80 -1.49 16.44
C ASN A 167 -26.98 -1.02 15.56
N LYS A 168 -28.17 -1.49 15.93
CA LYS A 168 -29.45 -0.87 15.56
C LYS A 168 -29.50 0.48 16.28
N ASP A 169 -29.06 1.53 15.60
CA ASP A 169 -29.53 2.92 15.75
C ASP A 169 -29.18 3.75 14.50
#